data_AF-A0A532UNL6-F1
#
_entry.id   AF-A0A532UNL6-F1
#
_cell.length_a   1.000
_cell.length_b   1.000
_cell.length_c   1.000
_cell.angle_alpha   90.00
_cell.angle_beta   90.00
_cell.angle_gamma   90.00
#
_symmetry.space_group_name_H-M   'P 1'
#
loop_
_entity.id
_entity.type
_entity.pdbx_description
1 polymer ?
#
loop_
_entity_poly.entity_id
_entity_poly.type
_entity_poly.pdbx_seq_one_letter_code
_entity_poly.pdbx_strand_id
1 'polypeptide(L)' 'MGILWEVLQTGMMYGQKRKSDSVEDRVQYLEDQLESTQSTLRELVKKIEEIHGLDIDGDGKVG' A
#
# COMPACT_ATOMS: atom_id res chain seq x y z
N MET A 1 39.31 0.41 20.09
CA MET A 1 38.27 0.28 19.04
C MET A 1 38.83 0.93 17.79
N GLY A 2 39.41 0.13 16.89
CA GLY A 2 40.17 0.65 15.75
C GLY A 2 39.28 1.08 14.59
N ILE A 3 39.84 1.86 13.67
CA ILE A 3 39.20 2.37 12.44
C ILE A 3 38.53 1.25 11.63
N LEU A 4 39.12 0.04 11.62
CA LEU A 4 38.56 -1.13 10.95
C LEU A 4 37.18 -1.53 11.52
N TRP A 5 36.98 -1.38 12.83
CA TRP A 5 35.71 -1.72 13.48
C TRP A 5 34.63 -0.69 13.18
N GLU A 6 34.99 0.59 13.13
CA GLU A 6 34.07 1.67 12.75
C GLU A 6 33.57 1.50 11.31
N VAL A 7 34.48 1.21 10.37
CA VAL A 7 34.11 0.98 8.95
C VAL A 7 33.15 -0.22 8.80
N LEU A 8 33.39 -1.31 9.52
CA LEU A 8 32.50 -2.48 9.51
C LEU A 8 31.12 -2.16 10.09
N GLN A 9 31.07 -1.44 11.21
CA GLN A 9 29.83 -1.03 11.84
C GLN A 9 29.01 -0.09 10.95
N THR A 10 29.68 0.88 10.32
CA THR A 10 29.06 1.79 9.35
C THR A 10 28.49 1.03 8.15
N GLY A 11 29.23 0.06 7.60
CA GLY A 11 28.76 -0.78 6.50
C GLY A 11 27.51 -1.60 6.85
N MET A 12 27.45 -2.18 8.06
CA MET A 12 26.27 -2.91 8.54
C MET A 12 25.05 -2.00 8.72
N MET A 13 25.23 -0.80 9.29
CA MET A 13 24.15 0.18 9.42
C MET A 13 23.59 0.61 8.06
N TYR A 14 24.45 0.89 7.07
CA TYR A 14 23.99 1.24 5.72
C TYR A 14 23.28 0.08 5.01
N GLY A 15 23.74 -1.16 5.23
CA GLY A 15 23.08 -2.35 4.70
C GLY A 15 21.69 -2.57 5.30
N GLN A 16 21.54 -2.34 6.60
CA GLN A 16 20.24 -2.43 7.29
C GLN A 16 19.29 -1.31 6.86
N LYS A 17 19.79 -0.08 6.75
CA LYS A 17 19.00 1.07 6.30
C LYS A 17 18.45 0.87 4.89
N ARG A 18 19.30 0.49 3.92
CA ARG A 18 18.86 0.22 2.54
C ARG A 18 17.80 -0.89 2.45
N LYS A 19 17.88 -1.91 3.32
CA LYS A 19 16.86 -2.96 3.38
C LYS A 19 15.54 -2.43 3.94
N SER A 20 15.58 -1.60 4.99
CA SER A 20 14.39 -0.93 5.54
C SER A 20 13.72 -0.06 4.48
N ASP A 21 14.49 0.82 3.83
CA ASP A 21 14.01 1.71 2.78
C ASP A 21 13.31 0.90 1.67
N SER A 22 13.92 -0.22 1.23
CA SER A 22 13.31 -1.09 0.20
C SER A 22 12.03 -1.80 0.64
N VAL A 23 11.83 -2.02 1.94
CA VAL A 23 10.60 -2.64 2.47
C VAL A 23 9.52 -1.57 2.60
N GLU A 24 9.86 -0.39 3.08
CA GLU A 24 8.95 0.77 3.18
C GLU A 24 8.43 1.16 1.78
N ASP A 25 9.29 1.24 0.77
CA ASP A 25 8.90 1.50 -0.61
C ASP A 25 7.92 0.45 -1.16
N ARG A 26 8.13 -0.83 -0.80
CA ARG A 26 7.25 -1.94 -1.22
C ARG A 26 5.92 -1.91 -0.49
N VAL A 27 5.90 -1.51 0.78
CA VAL A 27 4.67 -1.34 1.56
C VAL A 27 3.85 -0.21 0.94
N GLN A 28 4.46 0.95 0.69
CA GLN A 28 3.79 2.08 0.05
C GLN A 28 3.16 1.69 -1.30
N TYR A 29 3.93 0.99 -2.15
CA TYR A 29 3.42 0.51 -3.44
C TYR A 29 2.22 -0.45 -3.32
N LEU A 30 2.19 -1.28 -2.27
CA LEU A 30 1.05 -2.18 -2.01
C LEU A 30 -0.16 -1.43 -1.45
N GLU A 31 0.07 -0.44 -0.59
CA GLU A 31 -0.99 0.43 -0.07
C GLU A 31 -1.66 1.23 -1.20
N ASP A 32 -0.87 1.82 -2.10
CA ASP A 32 -1.37 2.57 -3.25
C ASP A 32 -2.22 1.67 -4.18
N GLN A 33 -1.74 0.45 -4.45
CA GLN A 33 -2.51 -0.51 -5.26
C GLN A 33 -3.77 -1.00 -4.58
N LEU A 34 -3.74 -1.18 -3.26
CA LEU A 34 -4.91 -1.58 -2.48
C LEU A 34 -5.97 -0.48 -2.52
N GLU A 35 -5.58 0.79 -2.36
CA GLU A 35 -6.48 1.93 -2.49
C GLU A 35 -7.11 1.99 -3.89
N SER A 36 -6.31 1.87 -4.95
CA SER A 36 -6.78 1.86 -6.33
C SER A 36 -7.78 0.72 -6.60
N THR A 37 -7.50 -0.47 -6.06
CA THR A 37 -8.39 -1.64 -6.19
C THR A 37 -9.71 -1.41 -5.45
N GLN A 38 -9.66 -0.88 -4.23
CA GLN A 38 -10.87 -0.56 -3.46
C GLN A 38 -11.72 0.51 -4.15
N SER A 39 -11.11 1.54 -4.73
CA SER A 39 -11.83 2.56 -5.50
C SER A 39 -12.54 1.93 -6.70
N THR A 40 -11.84 1.10 -7.46
CA THR A 40 -12.40 0.41 -8.63
C THR A 40 -13.57 -0.48 -8.24
N LEU A 41 -13.45 -1.24 -7.15
CA LEU A 41 -14.54 -2.09 -6.66
C LEU A 41 -15.76 -1.28 -6.23
N ARG A 42 -15.57 -0.15 -5.54
CA ARG A 42 -16.68 0.74 -5.18
C ARG A 42 -17.36 1.29 -6.43
N GLU A 43 -16.61 1.76 -7.41
CA GLU A 43 -17.17 2.24 -8.68
C GLU A 43 -17.94 1.17 -9.44
N LEU A 44 -17.47 -0.08 -9.42
CA LEU A 44 -18.19 -1.20 -10.01
C LEU A 44 -19.50 -1.48 -9.27
N VAL A 45 -19.49 -1.51 -7.93
CA VAL A 45 -20.73 -1.72 -7.14
C VAL A 45 -21.74 -0.63 -7.49
N LYS A 46 -21.33 0.64 -7.40
CA LYS A 46 -22.10 1.81 -7.83
C LYS A 46 -22.75 1.66 -9.20
N LYS A 47 -21.96 1.26 -10.21
CA LYS A 47 -22.47 1.02 -11.56
C LYS A 47 -23.47 -0.15 -11.63
N ILE A 48 -23.26 -1.20 -10.85
CA ILE A 48 -24.20 -2.33 -10.79
C ILE A 48 -25.52 -1.87 -10.11
N GLU A 49 -25.45 -1.07 -9.05
CA GLU A 49 -26.63 -0.49 -8.40
C GLU A 49 -27.42 0.38 -9.37
N GLU A 50 -26.76 1.29 -10.10
CA GLU A 50 -27.38 2.12 -11.13
C GLU A 50 -28.11 1.29 -12.20
N ILE A 51 -27.51 0.16 -12.64
CA ILE A 51 -28.09 -0.71 -13.67
C ILE A 51 -29.28 -1.52 -13.12
N HIS A 52 -29.16 -2.04 -11.90
CA HIS A 52 -30.13 -2.97 -11.34
C HIS A 52 -31.22 -2.31 -10.49
N GLY A 53 -31.05 -1.03 -10.12
CA GLY A 53 -32.00 -0.31 -9.27
C GLY A 53 -32.08 -0.85 -7.84
N LEU A 54 -31.05 -1.56 -7.39
CA LEU A 54 -30.96 -2.22 -6.09
C LEU A 54 -29.78 -1.65 -5.32
N ASP A 55 -29.98 -1.43 -4.03
CA ASP A 55 -28.94 -1.07 -3.07
C ASP A 55 -28.14 -2.34 -2.71
N ILE A 56 -26.89 -2.40 -3.14
CA ILE A 56 -26.00 -3.57 -2.98
C ILE A 56 -25.04 -3.35 -1.82
N ASP A 57 -24.58 -2.12 -1.61
CA ASP A 57 -23.68 -1.77 -0.51
C ASP A 57 -24.40 -1.49 0.83
N GLY A 58 -25.72 -1.34 0.79
CA GLY A 58 -26.59 -1.17 1.96
C GLY A 58 -26.62 0.24 2.50
N ASP A 59 -26.21 1.25 1.73
CA ASP A 59 -26.19 2.65 2.16
C ASP A 59 -27.57 3.36 2.07
N GLY A 60 -28.59 2.64 1.59
CA GLY A 60 -29.96 3.12 1.44
C GLY A 60 -30.18 4.01 0.21
N LYS A 61 -29.17 4.14 -0.66
CA LYS A 61 -29.24 4.83 -1.95
C LYS A 61 -28.92 3.84 -3.05
N VAL A 62 -29.25 4.23 -4.27
CA VAL A 62 -28.88 3.50 -5.48
C VAL A 62 -27.97 4.45 -6.24
N GLY A 63 -26.67 4.14 -6.34
CA GLY A 63 -25.74 5.02 -7.04
C GLY A 63 -24.30 5.00 -6.56
#